data_AF-A0A7W9M0B8-F1
#
_entry.id   AF-A0A7W9M0B8-F1
#
_cell.length_a   1.000
_cell.length_b   1.000
_cell.length_c   1.000
_cell.angle_alpha   90.00
_cell.angle_beta   90.00
_cell.angle_gamma   90.00
#
_symmetry.space_group_name_H-M   'P 1'
#
loop_
_entity.id
_entity.type
_entity.pdbx_description
1 polymer ?
#
loop_
_entity_poly.entity_id
_entity_poly.type
_entity_poly.pdbx_seq_one_letter_code
_entity_poly.pdbx_strand_id
1 'polypeptide(L)'
;MTTLLPTPGLAPEDATTYAEWFACLADPTRVRLLHTVAIHPGEITVGALTEAVGVSQSTCSHHLRKLADVGFVRLRKEGTATLVSVNAACCTGLPHAADAVMGTIVTRPCCPVDLPSDVTVRALAEDDWADVRRVYGEGIATGNATFETETPSRRVLESKWLPDHRWVAVIDGEVAGWAALAPVSTRECYSGVAENSVYVGEGFRGRGVGKALLHRQVTAADEGGLWTLQTGIFPENRASIALHHSAGFRTVGVRERIAQHHGVWRDTVMLERRKSP
;
A
#
# COMPACT_ATOMS: atom_id res chain seq x y z
N MET A 1 -28.08 -31.58 -7.94
CA MET A 1 -27.96 -30.84 -6.66
C MET A 1 -26.79 -29.90 -6.81
N THR A 2 -27.07 -28.64 -7.17
CA THR A 2 -26.05 -27.61 -7.36
C THR A 2 -25.59 -27.15 -5.99
N THR A 3 -24.43 -27.63 -5.55
CA THR A 3 -23.79 -27.16 -4.33
C THR A 3 -23.40 -25.69 -4.55
N LEU A 4 -24.19 -24.76 -3.97
CA LEU A 4 -23.84 -23.35 -3.92
C LEU A 4 -22.50 -23.24 -3.18
N LEU A 5 -21.45 -22.83 -3.88
CA LEU A 5 -20.20 -22.42 -3.25
C LEU A 5 -20.54 -21.31 -2.24
N PRO A 6 -20.00 -21.34 -1.01
CA PRO A 6 -20.26 -20.31 -0.03
C PRO A 6 -19.83 -18.96 -0.60
N THR A 7 -20.80 -18.04 -0.75
CA THR A 7 -20.53 -16.66 -1.13
C THR A 7 -19.52 -16.10 -0.14
N PRO A 8 -18.36 -15.57 -0.57
CA PRO A 8 -17.38 -15.04 0.37
C PRO A 8 -18.03 -13.85 1.08
N GLY A 9 -18.29 -14.00 2.38
CA GLY A 9 -18.78 -12.95 3.24
C GLY A 9 -17.62 -12.18 3.86
N LEU A 10 -17.89 -10.95 4.28
CA LEU A 10 -16.97 -10.20 5.14
C LEU A 10 -16.62 -11.04 6.38
N ALA A 11 -15.34 -11.25 6.64
CA ALA A 11 -14.89 -12.05 7.78
C ALA A 11 -15.35 -11.39 9.10
N PRO A 12 -15.76 -12.16 10.14
CA PRO A 12 -16.24 -11.60 11.40
C PRO A 12 -15.25 -10.67 12.10
N GLU A 13 -13.95 -10.98 12.00
CA GLU A 13 -12.86 -10.13 12.51
C GLU A 13 -12.74 -8.78 11.78
N ASP A 14 -12.86 -8.79 10.45
CA ASP A 14 -12.85 -7.58 9.62
C ASP A 14 -14.10 -6.74 9.94
N ALA A 15 -15.27 -7.37 10.05
CA ALA A 15 -16.51 -6.70 10.43
C ALA A 15 -16.43 -6.01 11.80
N THR A 16 -15.83 -6.68 12.80
CA THR A 16 -15.62 -6.11 14.14
C THR A 16 -14.71 -4.90 14.09
N THR A 17 -13.57 -5.03 13.40
CA THR A 17 -12.60 -3.94 13.21
C THR A 17 -13.26 -2.73 12.53
N TYR A 18 -14.02 -2.95 11.46
CA TYR A 18 -14.71 -1.88 10.75
C TYR A 18 -15.80 -1.22 11.60
N ALA A 19 -16.54 -2.00 12.40
CA ALA A 19 -17.53 -1.46 13.32
C ALA A 19 -16.91 -0.52 14.36
N GLU A 20 -15.74 -0.88 14.92
CA GLU A 20 -15.00 -0.01 15.84
C GLU A 20 -14.55 1.30 15.16
N TRP A 21 -14.10 1.22 13.91
CA TRP A 21 -13.72 2.39 13.11
C TRP A 21 -14.92 3.31 12.88
N PHE A 22 -16.05 2.77 12.44
CA PHE A 22 -17.27 3.55 12.21
C PHE A 22 -17.84 4.13 13.50
N ALA A 23 -17.85 3.36 14.60
CA ALA A 23 -18.27 3.85 15.91
C ALA A 23 -17.38 4.99 16.40
N CYS A 24 -16.07 4.89 16.15
CA CYS A 24 -15.14 5.98 16.43
C CYS A 24 -15.46 7.20 15.56
N LEU A 25 -15.72 7.07 14.26
CA LEU A 25 -16.00 8.21 13.40
C LEU A 25 -17.44 8.76 13.46
N ALA A 26 -18.37 8.07 14.14
CA ALA A 26 -19.75 8.51 14.35
C ALA A 26 -19.90 9.71 15.32
N ASP A 27 -18.87 10.57 15.44
CA ASP A 27 -18.85 11.76 16.29
C ASP A 27 -18.26 12.94 15.51
N PRO A 28 -18.99 14.06 15.40
CA PRO A 28 -18.59 15.18 14.55
C PRO A 28 -17.30 15.86 15.04
N THR A 29 -17.04 15.85 16.35
CA THR A 29 -15.80 16.42 16.91
C THR A 29 -14.60 15.58 16.49
N ARG A 30 -14.73 14.25 16.55
CA ARG A 30 -13.65 13.34 16.11
C ARG A 30 -13.36 13.47 14.62
N VAL A 31 -14.39 13.60 13.78
CA VAL A 31 -14.22 13.84 12.33
C VAL A 31 -13.49 15.16 12.07
N ARG A 32 -13.88 16.25 12.75
CA ARG A 32 -13.22 17.57 12.61
C ARG A 32 -11.77 17.55 13.09
N LEU A 33 -11.50 16.91 14.23
CA LEU A 33 -10.13 16.74 14.74
C LEU A 33 -9.28 15.95 13.74
N LEU A 34 -9.75 14.79 13.29
CA LEU A 34 -9.01 13.94 12.35
C LEU A 34 -8.74 14.66 11.03
N HIS A 35 -9.73 15.37 10.48
CA HIS A 35 -9.55 16.18 9.28
C HIS A 35 -8.48 17.27 9.47
N THR A 36 -8.53 17.99 10.58
CA THR A 36 -7.58 19.07 10.88
C THR A 36 -6.15 18.54 11.01
N VAL A 37 -5.96 17.39 11.67
CA VAL A 37 -4.65 16.73 11.75
C VAL A 37 -4.21 16.24 10.36
N ALA A 38 -5.13 15.71 9.54
CA ALA A 38 -4.81 15.15 8.22
C ALA A 38 -4.37 16.18 7.19
N ILE A 39 -4.91 17.40 7.24
CA ILE A 39 -4.52 18.50 6.34
C ILE A 39 -3.30 19.28 6.83
N HIS A 40 -2.88 19.07 8.08
CA HIS A 40 -1.73 19.75 8.65
C HIS A 40 -0.42 19.10 8.15
N PRO A 41 0.53 19.88 7.61
CA PRO A 41 1.84 19.35 7.23
C PRO A 41 2.63 18.98 8.50
N GLY A 42 2.78 17.68 8.77
CA GLY A 42 3.56 17.16 9.92
C GLY A 42 2.74 17.01 11.20
N GLU A 43 3.41 17.15 12.36
CA GLU A 43 2.77 16.98 13.68
C GLU A 43 2.16 18.30 14.18
N ILE A 44 0.98 18.25 14.81
CA ILE A 44 0.28 19.40 15.41
C ILE A 44 0.16 19.23 16.93
N THR A 45 0.33 20.30 17.71
CA THR A 45 0.14 20.22 19.16
C THR A 45 -1.34 20.09 19.53
N VAL A 46 -1.64 19.43 20.65
CA VAL A 46 -3.02 19.38 21.20
C VAL A 46 -3.58 20.77 21.45
N GLY A 47 -2.75 21.73 21.90
CA GLY A 47 -3.16 23.12 22.12
C GLY A 47 -3.62 23.80 20.83
N ALA A 48 -2.79 23.77 19.78
CA ALA A 48 -3.13 24.34 18.48
C ALA A 48 -4.36 23.65 17.86
N LEU A 49 -4.49 22.33 18.03
CA LEU A 49 -5.65 21.59 17.55
C LEU A 49 -6.94 21.97 18.28
N THR A 50 -6.85 22.20 19.60
CA THR A 50 -7.97 22.64 20.45
C THR A 50 -8.50 24.00 19.98
N GLU A 51 -7.59 24.94 19.68
CA GLU A 51 -7.91 26.26 19.15
C GLU A 51 -8.54 26.18 17.76
N ALA A 52 -7.94 25.41 16.84
CA ALA A 52 -8.42 25.26 15.46
C ALA A 52 -9.83 24.64 15.38
N VAL A 53 -10.14 23.68 16.25
CA VAL A 53 -11.45 23.01 16.26
C VAL A 53 -12.47 23.74 17.15
N GLY A 54 -12.02 24.64 18.03
CA GLY A 54 -12.89 25.43 18.90
C GLY A 54 -13.55 24.59 20.00
N VAL A 55 -12.82 23.64 20.58
CA VAL A 55 -13.29 22.81 21.70
C VAL A 55 -12.44 23.05 22.94
N SER A 56 -12.84 22.53 24.10
CA SER A 56 -11.98 22.60 25.29
C SER A 56 -10.80 21.63 25.19
N GLN A 57 -9.69 21.92 25.87
CA GLN A 57 -8.51 21.06 25.86
C GLN A 57 -8.79 19.67 26.45
N SER A 58 -9.67 19.56 27.46
CA SER A 58 -10.08 18.28 28.04
C SER A 58 -10.93 17.48 27.05
N THR A 59 -11.86 18.12 26.34
CA THR A 59 -12.65 17.54 25.25
C THR A 59 -11.75 17.06 24.11
N CYS A 60 -10.81 17.89 23.65
CA CYS A 60 -9.87 17.53 22.59
C CYS A 60 -9.02 16.31 23.00
N SER A 61 -8.45 16.32 24.20
CA SER A 61 -7.62 15.23 24.71
C SER A 61 -8.38 13.91 24.83
N HIS A 62 -9.64 13.96 25.27
CA HIS A 62 -10.52 12.79 25.35
C HIS A 62 -10.79 12.18 23.97
N HIS A 63 -11.13 13.02 22.99
CA HIS A 63 -11.39 12.57 21.63
C HIS A 63 -10.15 12.04 20.92
N LEU A 64 -8.99 12.69 21.13
CA LEU A 64 -7.71 12.24 20.60
C LEU A 64 -7.30 10.88 21.16
N ARG A 65 -7.56 10.62 22.45
CA ARG A 65 -7.30 9.30 23.04
C ARG A 65 -8.12 8.22 22.34
N LYS A 66 -9.42 8.43 22.17
CA LYS A 66 -10.29 7.49 21.43
C LYS A 66 -9.84 7.28 19.99
N LEU A 67 -9.42 8.35 19.30
CA LEU A 67 -8.86 8.24 17.95
C LEU A 67 -7.55 7.45 17.94
N ALA A 68 -6.68 7.62 18.94
CA ALA A 68 -5.45 6.85 19.08
C ALA A 68 -5.70 5.38 19.44
N ASP A 69 -6.65 5.08 20.32
CA ASP A 69 -7.01 3.72 20.73
C ASP A 69 -7.45 2.87 19.53
N VAL A 70 -8.18 3.48 18.60
CA VAL A 70 -8.63 2.85 17.34
C VAL A 70 -7.59 2.97 16.22
N GLY A 71 -6.50 3.70 16.46
CA GLY A 71 -5.36 3.80 15.55
C GLY A 71 -5.48 4.85 14.44
N PHE A 72 -6.39 5.83 14.53
CA PHE A 72 -6.52 6.93 13.56
C PHE A 72 -5.42 7.99 13.67
N VAL A 73 -4.93 8.24 14.88
CA VAL A 73 -3.87 9.23 15.15
C VAL A 73 -2.78 8.62 16.01
N ARG A 74 -1.56 9.13 15.86
CA ARG A 74 -0.44 8.85 16.77
C ARG A 74 -0.26 10.04 17.70
N LEU A 75 0.06 9.74 18.95
CA LEU A 75 0.33 10.73 19.99
C LEU A 75 1.79 10.59 20.43
N ARG A 76 2.55 11.67 20.33
CA ARG A 76 3.95 11.75 20.75
C ARG A 76 4.12 12.86 21.78
N LYS A 77 4.81 12.59 22.88
CA LYS A 77 5.16 13.64 23.86
C LYS A 77 6.48 14.31 23.47
N GLU A 78 6.51 15.63 23.51
CA GLU A 78 7.72 16.44 23.34
C GLU A 78 7.73 17.55 24.39
N GLY A 79 8.59 17.39 25.41
CA GLY A 79 8.56 18.25 26.60
C GLY A 79 7.22 18.19 27.32
N THR A 80 6.58 19.35 27.49
CA THR A 80 5.24 19.47 28.09
C THR A 80 4.10 19.38 27.07
N ALA A 81 4.41 19.35 25.78
CA ALA A 81 3.43 19.30 24.71
C ALA A 81 3.18 17.85 24.25
N THR A 82 1.94 17.58 23.84
CA THR A 82 1.60 16.38 23.09
C THR A 82 1.41 16.78 21.63
N LEU A 83 2.17 16.14 20.75
CA LEU A 83 2.09 16.23 19.31
C LEU A 83 1.19 15.12 18.77
N VAL A 84 0.43 15.45 17.74
CA VAL A 84 -0.56 14.60 17.11
C VAL A 84 -0.23 14.52 15.63
N SER A 85 -0.22 13.31 15.08
CA SER A 85 -0.10 13.07 13.64
C SER A 85 -1.11 12.02 13.20
N VAL A 86 -1.49 12.02 11.93
CA VAL A 86 -2.36 10.96 11.39
C VAL A 86 -1.57 9.67 11.26
N ASN A 87 -2.17 8.56 11.67
CA ASN A 87 -1.62 7.26 11.34
C ASN A 87 -1.87 6.97 9.85
N ALA A 88 -0.85 7.07 9.01
CA ALA A 88 -1.02 6.89 7.56
C ALA A 88 -1.67 5.55 7.16
N ALA A 89 -1.54 4.50 7.98
CA ALA A 89 -2.23 3.23 7.77
C ALA A 89 -3.77 3.31 7.87
N CYS A 90 -4.31 4.22 8.69
CA CYS A 90 -5.76 4.39 8.80
C CYS A 90 -6.35 5.02 7.52
N CYS A 91 -5.58 5.90 6.86
CA CYS A 91 -6.03 6.55 5.65
C CYS A 91 -6.10 5.61 4.45
N THR A 92 -5.39 4.48 4.50
CA THR A 92 -5.41 3.46 3.46
C THR A 92 -6.40 2.35 3.80
N GLY A 93 -6.59 2.07 5.09
CA GLY A 93 -7.58 1.10 5.56
C GLY A 93 -9.04 1.59 5.44
N LEU A 94 -9.34 2.85 5.78
CA LEU A 94 -10.73 3.30 5.91
C LEU A 94 -11.54 3.29 4.61
N PRO A 95 -11.00 3.72 3.45
CA PRO A 95 -11.71 3.59 2.18
C PRO A 95 -12.03 2.12 1.86
N HIS A 96 -11.08 1.21 2.13
CA HIS A 96 -11.29 -0.22 1.96
C HIS A 96 -12.38 -0.78 2.89
N ALA A 97 -12.43 -0.32 4.15
CA ALA A 97 -13.48 -0.70 5.10
C ALA A 97 -14.87 -0.26 4.63
N ALA A 98 -14.98 0.96 4.09
CA ALA A 98 -16.23 1.46 3.52
C ALA A 98 -16.66 0.65 2.29
N ASP A 99 -15.74 0.37 1.36
CA ASP A 99 -16.03 -0.42 0.16
C ASP A 99 -16.41 -1.87 0.49
N ALA A 100 -15.79 -2.46 1.51
CA ALA A 100 -16.09 -3.80 2.01
C ALA A 100 -17.47 -3.86 2.69
N VAL A 101 -17.82 -2.88 3.52
CA VAL A 101 -19.15 -2.83 4.17
C VAL A 101 -20.27 -2.53 3.18
N MET A 102 -20.03 -1.67 2.19
CA MET A 102 -21.01 -1.33 1.16
C MET A 102 -21.17 -2.40 0.08
N GLY A 103 -20.48 -3.55 0.21
CA GLY A 103 -20.57 -4.65 -0.74
C GLY A 103 -20.03 -4.31 -2.13
N THR A 104 -19.23 -3.25 -2.24
CA THR A 104 -18.54 -2.89 -3.50
C THR A 104 -17.29 -3.75 -3.68
N ILE A 105 -16.78 -4.32 -2.58
CA ILE A 105 -15.77 -5.39 -2.54
C ILE A 105 -16.41 -6.60 -1.84
N VAL A 106 -17.16 -7.41 -2.59
CA VAL A 106 -17.79 -8.66 -2.07
C VAL A 106 -16.75 -9.76 -1.86
N THR A 107 -15.63 -9.70 -2.57
CA THR A 107 -14.50 -10.63 -2.48
C THR A 107 -13.21 -9.83 -2.56
N ARG A 108 -12.14 -10.22 -1.87
CA ARG A 108 -10.82 -9.66 -2.19
C ARG A 108 -10.58 -9.97 -3.67
N PRO A 109 -10.50 -8.96 -4.56
CA PRO A 109 -10.34 -9.23 -5.99
C PRO A 109 -9.07 -10.05 -6.16
N CYS A 110 -9.13 -11.14 -6.92
CA CYS A 110 -7.95 -11.97 -7.14
C CYS A 110 -6.83 -11.15 -7.81
N CYS A 111 -7.21 -10.19 -8.67
CA CYS A 111 -6.38 -9.23 -9.35
C CYS A 111 -7.27 -8.10 -9.93
N PRO A 112 -6.71 -6.97 -10.42
CA PRO A 112 -7.48 -5.96 -11.14
C PRO A 112 -8.09 -6.56 -12.42
N VAL A 113 -9.35 -6.26 -12.73
CA VAL A 113 -10.08 -6.82 -13.89
C VAL A 113 -10.44 -5.78 -14.96
N ASP A 114 -10.51 -4.50 -14.59
CA ASP A 114 -10.71 -3.38 -15.51
C ASP A 114 -9.35 -2.85 -15.96
N LEU A 115 -8.83 -3.45 -17.04
CA LEU A 115 -7.49 -3.17 -17.56
C LEU A 115 -7.58 -2.24 -18.77
N PRO A 116 -6.67 -1.26 -18.87
CA PRO A 116 -6.59 -0.38 -20.04
C PRO A 116 -6.21 -1.17 -21.30
N SER A 117 -6.92 -0.95 -22.40
CA SER A 117 -6.76 -1.70 -23.66
C SER A 117 -5.50 -1.33 -24.45
N ASP A 118 -4.93 -0.17 -24.17
CA ASP A 118 -3.73 0.38 -24.80
C ASP A 118 -2.43 -0.02 -24.08
N VAL A 119 -2.53 -0.75 -22.96
CA VAL A 119 -1.36 -1.25 -22.21
C VAL A 119 -1.14 -2.73 -22.52
N THR A 120 -0.03 -3.03 -23.19
CA THR A 120 0.40 -4.41 -23.42
C THR A 120 1.41 -4.81 -22.36
N VAL A 121 1.12 -5.89 -21.61
CA VAL A 121 2.08 -6.43 -20.64
C VAL A 121 2.71 -7.71 -21.19
N ARG A 122 4.04 -7.75 -21.21
CA ARG A 122 4.82 -8.89 -21.71
C ARG A 122 6.03 -9.19 -20.83
N ALA A 123 6.66 -10.34 -21.04
CA ALA A 123 7.91 -10.68 -20.38
C ALA A 123 9.00 -9.64 -20.72
N LEU A 124 9.86 -9.38 -19.74
CA LEU A 124 11.04 -8.54 -19.89
C LEU A 124 12.00 -9.16 -20.92
N ALA A 125 12.37 -8.38 -21.92
CA ALA A 125 13.36 -8.72 -22.94
C ALA A 125 14.69 -8.01 -22.68
N GLU A 126 15.74 -8.41 -23.42
CA GLU A 126 17.08 -7.83 -23.29
C GLU A 126 17.12 -6.33 -23.62
N ASP A 127 16.39 -5.90 -24.64
CA ASP A 127 16.41 -4.50 -25.08
C ASP A 127 15.69 -3.55 -24.10
N ASP A 128 14.86 -4.09 -23.20
CA ASP A 128 14.07 -3.28 -22.24
C ASP A 128 14.91 -2.78 -21.05
N TRP A 129 16.12 -3.30 -20.83
CA TRP A 129 16.89 -3.04 -19.61
C TRP A 129 17.25 -1.56 -19.42
N ALA A 130 17.43 -0.82 -20.52
CA ALA A 130 17.67 0.62 -20.47
C ALA A 130 16.45 1.34 -19.86
N ASP A 131 15.25 1.00 -20.34
CA ASP A 131 14.00 1.58 -19.84
C ASP A 131 13.66 1.13 -18.42
N VAL A 132 13.87 -0.14 -18.08
CA VAL A 132 13.67 -0.64 -16.71
C VAL A 132 14.49 0.19 -15.72
N ARG A 133 15.76 0.44 -16.05
CA ARG A 133 16.64 1.25 -15.20
C ARG A 133 16.22 2.72 -15.17
N ARG A 134 15.80 3.28 -16.30
CA ARG A 134 15.23 4.63 -16.37
C ARG A 134 14.04 4.77 -15.41
N VAL A 135 13.03 3.90 -15.55
CA VAL A 135 11.82 3.89 -14.70
C VAL A 135 12.16 3.65 -13.23
N TYR A 136 13.16 2.81 -12.92
CA TYR A 136 13.64 2.62 -11.55
C TYR A 136 14.23 3.93 -11.00
N GLY A 137 15.07 4.62 -11.78
CA GLY A 137 15.65 5.91 -11.42
C GLY A 137 14.59 6.99 -11.19
N GLU A 138 13.57 7.07 -12.03
CA GLU A 138 12.42 7.95 -11.84
C GLU A 138 11.68 7.65 -10.52
N GLY A 139 11.57 6.37 -10.15
CA GLY A 139 11.03 5.94 -8.85
C GLY A 139 11.88 6.42 -7.67
N ILE A 140 13.20 6.23 -7.73
CA ILE A 140 14.14 6.73 -6.71
C ILE A 140 14.02 8.25 -6.55
N ALA A 141 13.96 8.99 -7.67
CA ALA A 141 13.87 10.45 -7.67
C ALA A 141 12.63 10.99 -6.93
N THR A 142 11.55 10.20 -6.83
CA THR A 142 10.37 10.59 -6.02
C THR A 142 10.64 10.61 -4.52
N GLY A 143 11.70 9.95 -4.06
CA GLY A 143 11.99 9.70 -2.66
C GLY A 143 10.98 8.81 -1.95
N ASN A 144 9.97 8.26 -2.63
CA ASN A 144 8.84 7.54 -2.02
C ASN A 144 8.58 6.16 -2.62
N ALA A 145 9.51 5.61 -3.40
CA ALA A 145 9.38 4.29 -4.00
C ALA A 145 10.21 3.20 -3.33
N THR A 146 11.42 3.52 -2.86
CA THR A 146 12.40 2.54 -2.36
C THR A 146 13.39 3.18 -1.39
N PHE A 147 14.07 2.35 -0.60
CA PHE A 147 15.23 2.75 0.20
C PHE A 147 16.54 2.81 -0.60
N GLU A 148 16.55 2.27 -1.82
CA GLU A 148 17.72 2.37 -2.71
C GLU A 148 17.98 3.84 -3.06
N THR A 149 19.24 4.24 -2.96
CA THR A 149 19.68 5.62 -3.25
C THR A 149 20.23 5.77 -4.66
N GLU A 150 20.57 4.67 -5.32
CA GLU A 150 21.09 4.63 -6.68
C GLU A 150 20.39 3.54 -7.49
N THR A 151 20.26 3.74 -8.80
CA THR A 151 19.64 2.75 -9.69
C THR A 151 20.53 1.50 -9.79
N PRO A 152 20.05 0.32 -9.38
CA PRO A 152 20.86 -0.90 -9.44
C PRO A 152 21.28 -1.26 -10.87
N SER A 153 22.40 -1.97 -10.99
CA SER A 153 22.83 -2.53 -12.27
C SER A 153 21.91 -3.67 -12.72
N ARG A 154 21.85 -3.90 -14.05
CA ARG A 154 21.15 -5.05 -14.64
C ARG A 154 21.51 -6.36 -13.95
N ARG A 155 22.81 -6.63 -13.78
CA ARG A 155 23.32 -7.87 -13.15
C ARG A 155 22.76 -8.08 -11.74
N VAL A 156 22.64 -7.01 -10.95
CA VAL A 156 22.06 -7.09 -9.59
C VAL A 156 20.59 -7.45 -9.66
N LEU A 157 19.82 -6.77 -10.52
CA LEU A 157 18.39 -7.04 -10.68
C LEU A 157 18.12 -8.44 -11.24
N GLU A 158 18.91 -8.89 -12.21
CA GLU A 158 18.84 -10.26 -12.77
C GLU A 158 19.12 -11.34 -11.72
N SER A 159 20.05 -11.09 -10.80
CA SER A 159 20.33 -12.03 -9.71
C SER A 159 19.26 -12.04 -8.62
N LYS A 160 18.58 -10.90 -8.43
CA LYS A 160 17.57 -10.71 -7.38
C LYS A 160 16.20 -11.24 -7.80
N TRP A 161 15.80 -10.99 -9.05
CA TRP A 161 14.46 -11.28 -9.52
C TRP A 161 14.29 -12.73 -9.97
N LEU A 162 13.11 -13.30 -9.75
CA LEU A 162 12.76 -14.60 -10.30
C LEU A 162 12.69 -14.51 -11.84
N PRO A 163 13.33 -15.42 -12.61
CA PRO A 163 13.38 -15.33 -14.08
C PRO A 163 12.01 -15.22 -14.76
N ASP A 164 11.04 -16.04 -14.34
CA ASP A 164 9.72 -16.15 -14.98
C ASP A 164 8.69 -15.13 -14.46
N HIS A 165 9.12 -14.19 -13.62
CA HIS A 165 8.24 -13.17 -13.03
C HIS A 165 8.79 -11.77 -13.21
N ARG A 166 9.26 -11.46 -14.42
CA ARG A 166 9.75 -10.13 -14.84
C ARG A 166 8.90 -9.64 -16.00
N TRP A 167 8.21 -8.53 -15.81
CA TRP A 167 7.22 -8.01 -16.74
C TRP A 167 7.49 -6.55 -17.06
N VAL A 168 7.25 -6.17 -18.31
CA VAL A 168 7.19 -4.78 -18.74
C VAL A 168 5.80 -4.48 -19.29
N ALA A 169 5.32 -3.27 -19.03
CA ALA A 169 4.15 -2.70 -19.66
C ALA A 169 4.60 -1.76 -20.75
N VAL A 170 4.04 -1.91 -21.94
CA VAL A 170 4.37 -1.15 -23.13
C VAL A 170 3.14 -0.39 -23.60
N ILE A 171 3.34 0.89 -23.91
CA ILE A 171 2.35 1.74 -24.58
C ILE A 171 3.05 2.39 -25.77
N ASP A 172 2.43 2.32 -26.95
CA ASP A 172 2.93 2.94 -28.19
C ASP A 172 4.41 2.56 -28.51
N GLY A 173 4.82 1.35 -28.13
CA GLY A 173 6.18 0.83 -28.34
C GLY A 173 7.19 1.23 -27.26
N GLU A 174 6.84 2.09 -26.31
CA GLU A 174 7.69 2.51 -25.19
C GLU A 174 7.37 1.75 -23.91
N VAL A 175 8.40 1.37 -23.15
CA VAL A 175 8.23 0.77 -21.82
C VAL A 175 7.71 1.83 -20.85
N ALA A 176 6.43 1.69 -20.51
CA ALA A 176 5.70 2.56 -19.61
C ALA A 176 5.87 2.19 -18.12
N GLY A 177 6.33 0.98 -17.83
CA GLY A 177 6.55 0.50 -16.46
C GLY A 177 7.01 -0.95 -16.43
N TRP A 178 7.36 -1.43 -15.24
CA TRP A 178 7.77 -2.82 -15.03
C TRP A 178 7.33 -3.35 -13.68
N ALA A 179 7.25 -4.67 -13.57
CA ALA A 179 6.99 -5.37 -12.33
C ALA A 179 7.84 -6.64 -12.23
N ALA A 180 8.34 -6.92 -11.04
CA ALA A 180 9.18 -8.09 -10.79
C ALA A 180 8.89 -8.71 -9.42
N LEU A 181 9.10 -10.03 -9.32
CA LEU A 181 9.09 -10.77 -8.06
C LEU A 181 10.50 -11.17 -7.64
N ALA A 182 10.75 -11.16 -6.34
CA ALA A 182 11.98 -11.68 -5.72
C ALA A 182 11.63 -12.65 -4.58
N PRO A 183 12.44 -13.69 -4.31
CA PRO A 183 12.21 -14.56 -3.15
C PRO A 183 12.44 -13.79 -1.85
N VAL A 184 11.61 -14.04 -0.84
CA VAL A 184 11.73 -13.36 0.47
C VAL A 184 12.74 -14.01 1.40
N SER A 185 13.08 -15.27 1.14
CA SER A 185 13.94 -16.10 1.98
C SER A 185 14.49 -17.27 1.16
N THR A 186 15.68 -17.74 1.53
CA THR A 186 16.31 -18.93 0.94
C THR A 186 15.85 -20.23 1.61
N ARG A 187 15.13 -20.15 2.73
CA ARG A 187 14.61 -21.33 3.44
C ARG A 187 13.43 -21.92 2.67
N GLU A 188 13.46 -23.23 2.46
CA GLU A 188 12.46 -23.97 1.67
C GLU A 188 11.01 -23.74 2.12
N CYS A 189 10.76 -23.57 3.42
CA CYS A 189 9.43 -23.29 3.95
C CYS A 189 8.81 -21.95 3.47
N TYR A 190 9.59 -21.09 2.81
CA TYR A 190 9.15 -19.84 2.19
C TYR A 190 9.20 -19.86 0.66
N SER A 191 9.38 -21.02 0.02
CA SER A 191 9.62 -21.13 -1.43
C SER A 191 8.52 -20.52 -2.32
N GLY A 192 7.26 -20.49 -1.85
CA GLY A 192 6.16 -19.83 -2.53
C GLY A 192 5.79 -18.47 -1.96
N VAL A 193 6.71 -17.81 -1.24
CA VAL A 193 6.55 -16.44 -0.77
C VAL A 193 7.50 -15.52 -1.54
N ALA A 194 6.94 -14.54 -2.25
CA ALA A 194 7.72 -13.59 -3.04
C ALA A 194 7.42 -12.14 -2.66
N GLU A 195 8.43 -11.28 -2.75
CA GLU A 195 8.29 -9.84 -2.64
C GLU A 195 7.96 -9.23 -4.01
N ASN A 196 6.93 -8.41 -4.05
CA ASN A 196 6.50 -7.65 -5.22
C ASN A 196 7.21 -6.29 -5.29
N SER A 197 7.64 -5.95 -6.51
CA SER A 197 7.95 -4.58 -6.91
C SER A 197 7.19 -4.22 -8.19
N VAL A 198 6.62 -3.02 -8.25
CA VAL A 198 5.96 -2.44 -9.43
C VAL A 198 6.32 -0.96 -9.55
N TYR A 199 6.74 -0.55 -10.75
CA TYR A 199 7.15 0.81 -11.05
C TYR A 199 6.50 1.28 -12.35
N VAL A 200 6.05 2.53 -12.36
CA VAL A 200 5.41 3.18 -13.51
C VAL A 200 6.21 4.45 -13.83
N GLY A 201 6.59 4.58 -15.09
CA GLY A 201 7.31 5.76 -15.58
C GLY A 201 6.49 7.03 -15.42
N GLU A 202 7.16 8.15 -15.17
CA GLU A 202 6.53 9.42 -14.81
C GLU A 202 5.45 9.85 -15.80
N GLY A 203 5.74 9.78 -17.11
CA GLY A 203 4.81 10.15 -18.18
C GLY A 203 3.61 9.21 -18.38
N PHE A 204 3.57 8.07 -17.68
CA PHE A 204 2.56 7.04 -17.86
C PHE A 204 1.68 6.80 -16.62
N ARG A 205 1.87 7.60 -15.57
CA ARG A 205 1.05 7.53 -14.35
C ARG A 205 -0.40 7.92 -14.65
N GLY A 206 -1.33 7.34 -13.88
CA GLY A 206 -2.77 7.58 -14.07
C GLY A 206 -3.40 6.85 -15.27
N ARG A 207 -2.62 6.20 -16.14
CA ARG A 207 -3.12 5.46 -17.32
C ARG A 207 -3.44 3.99 -17.07
N GLY A 208 -3.48 3.55 -15.81
CA GLY A 208 -3.76 2.15 -15.48
C GLY A 208 -2.60 1.16 -15.68
N VAL A 209 -1.40 1.62 -16.04
CA VAL A 209 -0.19 0.79 -16.22
C VAL A 209 0.09 -0.10 -15.01
N GLY A 210 0.05 0.47 -13.80
CA GLY A 210 0.27 -0.28 -12.56
C GLY A 210 -0.76 -1.39 -12.34
N LYS A 211 -2.03 -1.18 -12.76
CA LYS A 211 -3.09 -2.20 -12.65
C LYS A 211 -2.80 -3.36 -13.59
N ALA A 212 -2.43 -3.08 -14.84
CA ALA A 212 -2.08 -4.09 -15.83
C ALA A 212 -0.86 -4.93 -15.39
N LEU A 213 0.17 -4.26 -14.85
CA LEU A 213 1.36 -4.93 -14.31
C LEU A 213 1.02 -5.83 -13.11
N LEU A 214 0.26 -5.33 -12.13
CA LEU A 214 -0.15 -6.14 -10.98
C LEU A 214 -1.04 -7.30 -11.38
N HIS A 215 -1.97 -7.09 -12.32
CA HIS A 215 -2.79 -8.18 -12.85
C HIS A 215 -1.92 -9.31 -13.39
N ARG A 216 -0.99 -9.00 -14.30
CA ARG A 216 -0.10 -10.01 -14.89
C ARG A 216 0.77 -10.69 -13.85
N GLN A 217 1.33 -9.93 -12.92
CA GLN A 217 2.26 -10.49 -11.96
C GLN A 217 1.54 -11.44 -10.99
N VAL A 218 0.34 -11.06 -10.55
CA VAL A 218 -0.49 -11.86 -9.66
C VAL A 218 -0.95 -13.16 -10.32
N THR A 219 -1.47 -13.09 -11.55
CA THR A 219 -1.92 -14.29 -12.27
C THR A 219 -0.76 -15.23 -12.53
N ALA A 220 0.38 -14.71 -12.99
CA ALA A 220 1.59 -15.51 -13.18
C ALA A 220 2.11 -16.12 -11.87
N ALA A 221 2.05 -15.40 -10.75
CA ALA A 221 2.45 -15.92 -9.44
C ALA A 221 1.58 -17.11 -9.01
N ASP A 222 0.26 -17.01 -9.18
CA ASP A 222 -0.68 -18.07 -8.83
C ASP A 222 -0.46 -19.32 -9.70
N GLU A 223 -0.20 -19.14 -11.00
CA GLU A 223 0.15 -20.21 -11.95
C GLU A 223 1.52 -20.84 -11.64
N GLY A 224 2.49 -20.02 -11.22
CA GLY A 224 3.84 -20.41 -10.84
C GLY A 224 3.97 -21.04 -9.44
N GLY A 225 2.85 -21.28 -8.75
CA GLY A 225 2.83 -21.94 -7.44
C GLY A 225 3.23 -21.06 -6.25
N LEU A 226 3.32 -19.74 -6.43
CA LEU A 226 3.52 -18.81 -5.33
C LEU A 226 2.20 -18.62 -4.56
N TRP A 227 2.19 -18.89 -3.26
CA TRP A 227 1.00 -18.78 -2.41
C TRP A 227 0.91 -17.46 -1.65
N THR A 228 1.97 -16.66 -1.61
CA THR A 228 1.96 -15.33 -0.99
C THR A 228 2.86 -14.35 -1.72
N LEU A 229 2.28 -13.20 -2.09
CA LEU A 229 3.02 -12.01 -2.50
C LEU A 229 3.02 -11.01 -1.34
N GLN A 230 4.15 -10.37 -1.06
CA GLN A 230 4.24 -9.33 -0.05
C GLN A 230 4.99 -8.10 -0.57
N THR A 231 4.80 -6.94 0.05
CA THR A 231 5.57 -5.75 -0.28
C THR A 231 5.59 -4.78 0.89
N GLY A 232 6.68 -4.02 1.00
CA GLY A 232 6.81 -2.91 1.94
C GLY A 232 6.70 -1.58 1.19
N ILE A 233 5.71 -0.77 1.53
CA ILE A 233 5.44 0.51 0.86
C ILE A 233 5.58 1.65 1.86
N PHE A 234 6.22 2.75 1.46
CA PHE A 234 6.23 3.96 2.27
C PHE A 234 4.80 4.48 2.49
N PRO A 235 4.41 4.88 3.72
CA PRO A 235 3.06 5.36 3.97
C PRO A 235 2.68 6.61 3.13
N GLU A 236 3.67 7.41 2.72
CA GLU A 236 3.47 8.56 1.84
C GLU A 236 3.02 8.15 0.43
N ASN A 237 3.35 6.94 -0.02
CA ASN A 237 3.01 6.42 -1.34
C ASN A 237 1.60 5.81 -1.38
N ARG A 238 0.59 6.67 -1.13
CA ARG A 238 -0.83 6.31 -1.08
C ARG A 238 -1.32 5.67 -2.39
N ALA A 239 -0.79 6.12 -3.52
CA ALA A 239 -1.14 5.58 -4.83
C ALA A 239 -0.74 4.10 -4.97
N SER A 240 0.48 3.75 -4.55
CA SER A 240 0.93 2.35 -4.57
C SER A 240 0.12 1.48 -3.60
N ILE A 241 -0.20 1.98 -2.40
CA ILE A 241 -1.03 1.23 -1.44
C ILE A 241 -2.43 0.96 -2.01
N ALA A 242 -3.10 1.97 -2.56
CA ALA A 242 -4.41 1.83 -3.18
C ALA A 242 -4.37 0.86 -4.38
N LEU A 243 -3.32 0.95 -5.19
CA LEU A 243 -3.09 0.04 -6.32
C LEU A 243 -2.99 -1.43 -5.85
N HIS A 244 -2.20 -1.71 -4.81
CA HIS A 244 -2.06 -3.06 -4.27
C HIS A 244 -3.38 -3.57 -3.66
N HIS A 245 -4.12 -2.73 -2.94
CA HIS A 245 -5.44 -3.10 -2.44
C HIS A 245 -6.41 -3.48 -3.56
N SER A 246 -6.39 -2.75 -4.69
CA SER A 246 -7.20 -3.11 -5.87
C SER A 246 -6.81 -4.45 -6.50
N ALA A 247 -5.60 -4.96 -6.20
CA ALA A 247 -5.10 -6.26 -6.63
C ALA A 247 -5.25 -7.36 -5.57
N GLY A 248 -6.04 -7.13 -4.52
CA GLY A 248 -6.33 -8.14 -3.49
C GLY A 248 -5.32 -8.20 -2.35
N PHE A 249 -4.37 -7.27 -2.29
CA PHE A 249 -3.48 -7.17 -1.13
C PHE A 249 -4.23 -6.60 0.07
N ARG A 250 -3.93 -7.11 1.26
CA ARG A 250 -4.37 -6.59 2.56
C ARG A 250 -3.19 -5.96 3.29
N THR A 251 -3.47 -5.01 4.17
CA THR A 251 -2.46 -4.50 5.10
C THR A 251 -2.25 -5.52 6.22
N VAL A 252 -0.99 -5.87 6.48
CA VAL A 252 -0.57 -6.76 7.58
C VAL A 252 -0.20 -5.94 8.81
N GLY A 253 0.45 -4.80 8.62
CA GLY A 253 0.85 -3.91 9.71
C GLY A 253 1.81 -2.82 9.25
N VAL A 254 2.27 -2.01 10.21
CA VAL A 254 3.28 -0.97 9.98
C VAL A 254 4.55 -1.33 10.72
N ARG A 255 5.69 -1.27 10.04
CA ARG A 255 7.00 -1.34 10.66
C ARG A 255 7.48 0.09 10.88
N GLU A 256 7.45 0.51 12.13
CA GLU A 256 7.84 1.87 12.52
C GLU A 256 9.37 2.01 12.55
N ARG A 257 9.87 3.11 11.98
CA ARG A 257 11.29 3.50 11.99
C ARG A 257 12.22 2.33 11.62
N ILE A 258 11.83 1.53 10.63
CA ILE A 258 12.49 0.27 10.30
C ILE A 258 13.85 0.48 9.64
N ALA A 259 14.03 1.59 8.92
CA ALA A 259 15.28 1.93 8.24
C ALA A 259 15.48 3.44 8.15
N GLN A 260 16.75 3.84 8.03
CA GLN A 260 17.15 5.24 7.84
C GLN A 260 17.35 5.52 6.35
N HIS A 261 16.75 6.61 5.86
CA HIS A 261 16.85 7.10 4.48
C HIS A 261 17.16 8.59 4.50
N HIS A 262 18.27 9.00 3.90
CA HIS A 262 18.78 10.39 3.95
C HIS A 262 18.79 11.00 5.36
N GLY A 263 19.24 10.23 6.35
CA GLY A 263 19.30 10.66 7.75
C GLY A 263 17.98 10.59 8.52
N VAL A 264 16.85 10.34 7.85
CA VAL A 264 15.52 10.25 8.46
C VAL A 264 15.09 8.79 8.64
N TRP A 265 14.61 8.44 9.83
CA TRP A 265 14.01 7.13 10.08
C TRP A 265 12.62 7.07 9.46
N ARG A 266 12.35 6.04 8.64
CA ARG A 266 11.08 5.90 7.93
C ARG A 266 10.35 4.62 8.28
N ASP A 267 9.04 4.71 8.20
CA ASP A 267 8.11 3.60 8.37
C ASP A 267 7.88 2.87 7.04
N THR A 268 7.40 1.63 7.11
CA THR A 268 6.81 0.96 5.95
C THR A 268 5.49 0.29 6.32
N VAL A 269 4.50 0.40 5.44
CA VAL A 269 3.27 -0.40 5.49
C VAL A 269 3.55 -1.73 4.81
N MET A 270 3.38 -2.82 5.54
CA MET A 270 3.54 -4.18 5.03
C MET A 270 2.21 -4.65 4.46
N LEU A 271 2.19 -5.01 3.18
CA LEU A 271 1.03 -5.55 2.49
C LEU A 271 1.31 -6.99 2.07
N GLU A 272 0.28 -7.82 2.06
CA GLU A 272 0.34 -9.16 1.50
C GLU A 272 -0.89 -9.49 0.67
N ARG A 273 -0.71 -10.35 -0.33
CA ARG A 273 -1.77 -11.07 -1.03
C ARG A 273 -1.50 -12.56 -0.89
N ARG A 274 -2.50 -13.31 -0.47
CA ARG A 274 -2.44 -14.78 -0.46
C ARG A 274 -3.27 -15.32 -1.61
N LYS A 275 -2.78 -16.38 -2.26
CA LYS A 275 -3.55 -17.13 -3.25
C LYS A 275 -4.81 -17.68 -2.56
N SER A 276 -5.98 -17.50 -3.17
CA SER A 276 -7.20 -18.11 -2.67
C SER A 276 -7.08 -19.64 -2.72
N PRO A 277 -7.51 -20.36 -1.67
CA PRO A 277 -7.50 -21.82 -1.65
C PRO A 277 -8.38 -22.43 -2.75
#